data_AF-A0A9W9J1C9-F1
#
_entry.id   AF-A0A9W9J1C9-F1
#
_cell.length_a   1.000
_cell.length_b   1.000
_cell.length_c   1.000
_cell.angle_alpha   90.00
_cell.angle_beta   90.00
_cell.angle_gamma   90.00
#
_symmetry.space_group_name_H-M   'P 1'
#
loop_
_entity.id
_entity.type
_entity.pdbx_description
1 polymer ?
#
loop_
_entity_poly.entity_id
_entity_poly.type
_entity_poly.pdbx_seq_one_letter_code
_entity_poly.pdbx_strand_id
1 'polypeptide(L)'
;MWMIARVIAHSARIKLHRFRAFLDIPIFLDKYCGLSAIYQKNTFPPPPRFSGPRNFDSVFPFTVTESSLICLKSSLVVARVFKNIYSPNPCYTDEPRQPGPCQAITQVYPRSLPFFACAAMQSSYVLLMLHHRVQAALKSERLSTCHFLLNRPEHETEHQDAERLTDEMQFGIESMLFSLKSDMVFEGVGKMSREVEAAYQSTFCFEFS
;
A
#
# COMPACT_ATOMS: atom_id res chain seq x y z
N MET A 1 3.94 0.50 21.26
CA MET A 1 5.28 0.18 20.70
C MET A 1 5.24 -0.86 19.57
N TRP A 2 4.61 -2.04 19.73
CA TRP A 2 4.64 -3.11 18.73
C TRP A 2 4.07 -2.73 17.34
N MET A 3 2.95 -2.00 17.29
CA MET A 3 2.34 -1.52 16.03
C MET A 3 3.30 -0.63 15.22
N ILE A 4 4.04 0.24 15.89
CA ILE A 4 5.04 1.13 15.27
C ILE A 4 6.18 0.31 14.65
N ALA A 5 6.73 -0.65 15.40
CA ALA A 5 7.79 -1.52 14.90
C ALA A 5 7.33 -2.31 13.66
N ARG A 6 6.07 -2.77 13.65
CA ARG A 6 5.48 -3.44 12.47
C ARG A 6 5.41 -2.51 11.26
N VAL A 7 4.93 -1.28 11.41
CA VAL A 7 4.86 -0.32 10.29
C VAL A 7 6.25 -0.06 9.73
N ILE A 8 7.25 0.17 10.59
CA ILE A 8 8.63 0.41 10.16
C ILE A 8 9.18 -0.79 9.38
N ALA A 9 9.07 -2.00 9.95
CA ALA A 9 9.57 -3.22 9.31
C ALA A 9 8.89 -3.50 7.96
N HIS A 10 7.58 -3.35 7.88
CA HIS A 10 6.84 -3.58 6.64
C HIS A 10 7.06 -2.46 5.60
N SER A 11 7.25 -1.22 6.04
CA SER A 11 7.65 -0.12 5.15
C SER A 11 9.02 -0.36 4.53
N ALA A 12 9.98 -0.88 5.32
CA ALA A 12 11.29 -1.25 4.81
C ALA A 12 11.20 -2.36 3.76
N ARG A 13 10.40 -3.40 4.01
CA ARG A 13 10.12 -4.47 3.02
C ARG A 13 9.52 -3.91 1.73
N ILE A 14 8.52 -3.04 1.83
CA ILE A 14 7.91 -2.39 0.65
C ILE A 14 8.97 -1.63 -0.13
N LYS A 15 9.79 -0.79 0.53
CA LYS A 15 10.83 -0.01 -0.14
C LYS A 15 11.86 -0.88 -0.87
N LEU A 16 12.23 -2.02 -0.30
CA LEU A 16 13.19 -2.96 -0.90
C LEU A 16 12.60 -3.71 -2.10
N HIS A 17 11.38 -4.21 -1.98
CA HIS A 17 10.78 -5.11 -2.97
C HIS A 17 10.00 -4.40 -4.07
N ARG A 18 9.55 -3.16 -3.86
CA ARG A 18 8.72 -2.43 -4.85
C ARG A 18 9.41 -2.25 -6.21
N PHE A 19 10.73 -2.09 -6.22
CA PHE A 19 11.49 -1.95 -7.47
C PHE A 19 11.40 -3.23 -8.30
N ARG A 20 11.63 -4.39 -7.67
CA ARG A 20 11.56 -5.68 -8.34
C ARG A 20 10.12 -6.08 -8.68
N ALA A 21 9.16 -5.74 -7.84
CA ALA A 21 7.77 -6.15 -7.98
C ALA A 21 7.01 -5.41 -9.10
N PHE A 22 7.38 -4.16 -9.37
CA PHE A 22 6.58 -3.23 -10.19
C PHE A 22 7.37 -2.50 -11.29
N LEU A 23 8.55 -3.00 -11.65
CA LEU A 23 9.36 -2.43 -12.74
C LEU A 23 8.61 -2.41 -14.08
N ASP A 24 7.66 -3.33 -14.23
CA ASP A 24 6.82 -3.55 -15.40
C ASP A 24 5.58 -2.64 -15.47
N ILE A 25 5.31 -1.82 -14.44
CA ILE A 25 4.08 -1.01 -14.36
C ILE A 25 4.39 0.48 -14.59
N PRO A 26 4.30 0.97 -15.84
CA PRO A 26 4.80 2.31 -16.23
C PRO A 26 4.05 3.47 -15.56
N ILE A 27 2.75 3.30 -15.29
CA ILE A 27 1.88 4.35 -14.73
C ILE A 27 2.36 4.82 -13.34
N PHE A 28 3.04 3.96 -12.59
CA PHE A 28 3.45 4.23 -11.20
C PHE A 28 4.97 4.40 -11.01
N LEU A 29 5.78 4.11 -12.02
CA LEU A 29 7.24 4.30 -12.00
C LEU A 29 7.64 5.77 -11.81
N ASP A 30 6.94 6.68 -12.48
CA ASP A 30 7.34 8.09 -12.57
C ASP A 30 6.56 9.00 -11.61
N LYS A 31 5.23 8.86 -11.58
CA LYS A 31 4.35 9.79 -10.87
C LYS A 31 4.25 9.56 -9.35
N TYR A 32 4.44 8.32 -8.88
CA TYR A 32 4.06 7.93 -7.51
C TYR A 32 5.18 7.24 -6.72
N CYS A 33 6.11 6.55 -7.40
CA CYS A 33 7.19 5.83 -6.73
C CYS A 33 8.60 6.39 -7.00
N GLY A 34 8.76 7.38 -7.90
CA GLY A 34 10.04 8.03 -8.20
C GLY A 34 11.15 7.06 -8.64
N LEU A 35 10.76 5.92 -9.23
CA LEU A 35 11.68 4.86 -9.64
C LEU A 35 12.48 5.28 -10.89
N SER A 36 11.97 6.24 -11.67
CA SER A 36 12.63 6.90 -12.80
C SER A 36 13.90 7.68 -12.41
N ALA A 37 13.97 8.25 -11.20
CA ALA A 37 15.15 9.00 -10.74
C ALA A 37 16.40 8.11 -10.62
N ILE A 38 16.21 6.80 -10.37
CA ILE A 38 17.30 5.80 -10.36
C ILE A 38 17.80 5.52 -11.78
N TYR A 39 16.91 5.56 -12.77
CA TYR A 39 17.26 5.42 -14.18
C TYR A 39 17.97 6.64 -14.77
N GLN A 40 17.69 7.84 -14.27
CA GLN A 40 18.22 9.10 -14.84
C GLN A 40 19.53 9.58 -14.20
N LYS A 41 19.94 9.11 -13.01
CA LYS A 41 21.14 9.61 -12.32
C LYS A 41 22.44 9.03 -12.89
N ASN A 42 22.80 9.49 -14.09
CA ASN A 42 24.08 9.28 -14.79
C ASN A 42 25.28 10.02 -14.15
N THR A 43 25.29 10.31 -12.84
CA THR A 43 26.32 11.17 -12.19
C THR A 43 27.26 10.42 -11.23
N PHE A 44 27.20 9.10 -11.18
CA PHE A 44 28.18 8.27 -10.47
C PHE A 44 28.87 7.35 -11.49
N PRO A 45 30.15 6.96 -11.28
CA PRO A 45 30.80 5.99 -12.15
C PRO A 45 29.86 4.80 -12.34
N PRO A 46 29.67 4.35 -13.60
CA PRO A 46 28.55 3.49 -13.93
C PRO A 46 28.60 2.24 -13.04
N PRO A 47 27.58 1.97 -12.19
CA PRO A 47 27.36 0.60 -11.75
C PRO A 47 27.28 -0.25 -13.04
N PRO A 48 27.83 -1.48 -13.03
CA PRO A 48 27.96 -2.30 -14.24
C PRO A 48 26.63 -2.24 -14.99
N ARG A 49 26.68 -1.71 -16.22
CA ARG A 49 25.51 -1.42 -17.05
C ARG A 49 24.54 -2.60 -16.91
N PHE A 50 23.44 -2.40 -16.20
CA PHE A 50 22.39 -3.41 -16.04
C PHE A 50 21.78 -3.64 -17.41
N SER A 51 22.37 -4.59 -18.12
CA SER A 51 22.08 -4.90 -19.51
C SER A 51 20.82 -5.73 -19.52
N GLY A 52 19.68 -5.05 -19.65
CA GLY A 52 18.37 -5.66 -19.83
C GLY A 52 17.79 -6.36 -18.58
N PRO A 53 16.48 -6.69 -18.63
CA PRO A 53 15.76 -7.37 -17.55
C PRO A 53 16.42 -8.70 -17.11
N ARG A 54 17.19 -9.33 -18.00
CA ARG A 54 17.87 -10.62 -17.78
C ARG A 54 19.02 -10.59 -16.78
N ASN A 55 19.70 -9.45 -16.57
CA ASN A 55 20.80 -9.32 -15.60
C ASN A 55 20.34 -8.94 -14.19
N PHE A 56 19.09 -8.50 -14.03
CA PHE A 56 18.54 -8.22 -12.70
C PHE A 56 18.20 -9.51 -11.95
N ASP A 57 17.82 -10.55 -12.70
CA ASP A 57 17.49 -11.89 -12.18
C ASP A 57 18.70 -12.58 -11.52
N SER A 58 19.93 -12.27 -11.95
CA SER A 58 21.16 -12.86 -11.37
C SER A 58 21.68 -12.10 -10.15
N VAL A 59 21.23 -10.87 -9.91
CA VAL A 59 21.72 -9.99 -8.83
C VAL A 59 20.72 -9.89 -7.69
N PHE A 60 19.41 -9.90 -7.98
CA PHE A 60 18.38 -9.80 -6.97
C PHE A 60 17.90 -11.19 -6.53
N PRO A 61 18.01 -11.56 -5.24
CA PRO A 61 17.74 -12.92 -4.77
C PRO A 61 16.25 -13.31 -4.76
N PHE A 62 15.37 -12.41 -5.20
CA PHE A 62 13.93 -12.65 -5.28
C PHE A 62 13.42 -12.47 -6.71
N THR A 63 12.46 -13.30 -7.07
CA THR A 63 11.67 -13.15 -8.30
C THR A 63 10.72 -11.96 -8.20
N VAL A 64 10.19 -11.54 -9.35
CA VAL A 64 9.10 -10.54 -9.43
C VAL A 64 7.88 -11.01 -8.62
N THR A 65 7.56 -12.30 -8.74
CA THR A 65 6.50 -13.01 -8.03
C THR A 65 6.65 -12.91 -6.51
N GLU A 66 7.81 -13.30 -5.97
CA GLU A 66 8.09 -13.25 -4.53
C GLU A 66 8.06 -11.81 -4.00
N SER A 67 8.67 -10.88 -4.75
CA SER A 67 8.69 -9.47 -4.36
C SER A 67 7.30 -8.85 -4.34
N SER A 68 6.47 -9.19 -5.32
CA SER A 68 5.07 -8.76 -5.40
C SER A 68 4.26 -9.29 -4.22
N LEU A 69 4.45 -10.56 -3.84
CA LEU A 69 3.80 -11.17 -2.68
C LEU A 69 4.25 -10.55 -1.35
N ILE A 70 5.55 -10.26 -1.21
CA ILE A 70 6.10 -9.58 -0.01
C ILE A 70 5.53 -8.17 0.11
N CYS A 71 5.45 -7.44 -1.00
CA CYS A 71 4.80 -6.13 -1.08
C CYS A 71 3.33 -6.21 -0.69
N LEU A 72 2.55 -7.14 -1.25
CA LEU A 72 1.14 -7.35 -0.90
C LEU A 72 0.95 -7.57 0.60
N LYS A 73 1.62 -8.58 1.15
CA LYS A 73 1.52 -8.94 2.57
C LYS A 73 1.91 -7.77 3.46
N SER A 74 2.96 -7.04 3.09
CA SER A 74 3.44 -5.90 3.86
C SER A 74 2.45 -4.73 3.83
N SER A 75 1.88 -4.41 2.67
CA SER A 75 0.89 -3.34 2.54
C SER A 75 -0.41 -3.65 3.27
N LEU A 76 -0.90 -4.89 3.23
CA LEU A 76 -2.07 -5.31 4.01
C LEU A 76 -1.81 -5.23 5.51
N VAL A 77 -0.59 -5.57 5.97
CA VAL A 77 -0.23 -5.37 7.39
C VAL A 77 -0.21 -3.88 7.75
N VAL A 78 0.37 -3.02 6.91
CA VAL A 78 0.36 -1.57 7.16
C VAL A 78 -1.07 -1.05 7.19
N ALA A 79 -1.92 -1.42 6.24
CA ALA A 79 -3.34 -1.03 6.21
C ALA A 79 -4.08 -1.44 7.50
N ARG A 80 -3.88 -2.68 7.96
CA ARG A 80 -4.45 -3.15 9.24
C ARG A 80 -3.90 -2.40 10.44
N VAL A 81 -2.62 -2.01 10.42
CA VAL A 81 -2.08 -1.16 11.48
C VAL A 81 -2.83 0.18 11.42
N PHE A 82 -2.86 0.88 10.27
CA PHE A 82 -3.56 2.15 10.05
C PHE A 82 -5.04 2.17 10.47
N LYS A 83 -5.77 1.08 10.22
CA LYS A 83 -7.14 0.90 10.73
C LYS A 83 -7.24 0.96 12.25
N ASN A 84 -6.22 0.47 12.94
CA ASN A 84 -6.22 0.24 14.37
C ASN A 84 -5.36 1.25 15.15
N ILE A 85 -4.57 2.13 14.51
CA ILE A 85 -3.52 2.84 15.26
C ILE A 85 -4.12 3.80 16.29
N TYR A 86 -5.19 4.55 16.02
CA TYR A 86 -5.77 5.43 17.04
C TYR A 86 -7.24 5.79 16.73
N SER A 87 -8.20 5.10 17.35
CA SER A 87 -9.38 5.85 17.83
C SER A 87 -8.94 6.50 19.15
N PRO A 88 -8.82 7.83 19.26
CA PRO A 88 -8.60 8.41 20.58
C PRO A 88 -9.76 7.95 21.47
N ASN A 89 -9.46 7.27 22.57
CA ASN A 89 -10.42 7.19 23.66
C ASN A 89 -10.43 8.61 24.26
N PRO A 90 -11.52 9.39 24.09
CA PRO A 90 -11.59 10.74 24.62
C PRO A 90 -11.54 10.76 26.16
N CYS A 91 -11.75 9.61 26.80
CA CYS A 91 -11.67 9.43 28.23
C CYS A 91 -10.40 8.63 28.55
N TYR A 92 -9.29 9.32 28.78
CA TYR A 92 -8.19 8.76 29.57
C TYR A 92 -8.67 8.61 31.01
N THR A 93 -9.52 7.62 31.28
CA THR A 93 -9.86 7.20 32.63
C THR A 93 -9.49 5.74 32.77
N ASP A 94 -8.44 5.49 33.55
CA ASP A 94 -8.04 4.16 34.04
C ASP A 94 -8.97 3.68 35.17
N GLU A 95 -10.18 4.23 35.26
CA GLU A 95 -11.14 4.01 36.35
C GLU A 95 -12.30 3.10 35.89
N PRO A 96 -12.73 2.15 36.74
CA PRO A 96 -13.82 1.24 36.41
C PRO A 96 -15.13 2.01 36.21
N ARG A 97 -15.65 1.91 34.98
CA ARG A 97 -16.98 2.35 34.48
C ARG A 97 -17.92 2.91 35.56
N GLN A 98 -18.03 4.23 35.61
CA GLN A 98 -19.28 4.88 35.99
C GLN A 98 -19.91 5.55 34.76
N PRO A 99 -21.24 5.42 34.57
CA PRO A 99 -21.95 6.03 33.45
C PRO A 99 -22.17 7.53 33.73
N GLY A 100 -21.12 8.33 33.53
CA GLY A 100 -21.21 9.79 33.51
C GLY A 100 -21.31 10.33 32.09
N PRO A 101 -22.03 11.45 31.84
CA PRO A 101 -22.20 12.03 30.51
C PRO A 101 -20.89 12.70 30.09
N CYS A 102 -20.00 11.94 29.44
CA CYS A 102 -18.81 12.48 28.81
C CYS A 102 -19.24 13.34 27.62
N GLN A 103 -19.27 14.66 27.83
CA GLN A 103 -19.47 15.62 26.76
C GLN A 103 -18.39 15.40 25.70
N ALA A 104 -18.83 15.03 24.49
CA ALA A 104 -17.97 14.79 23.36
C ALA A 104 -17.29 16.10 22.94
N ILE A 105 -16.09 16.35 23.49
CA ILE A 105 -15.20 17.35 22.90
C ILE A 105 -14.77 16.76 21.56
N THR A 106 -15.34 17.29 20.47
CA THR A 106 -15.03 16.97 19.06
C THR A 106 -13.64 17.49 18.67
N GLN A 107 -12.65 17.30 19.54
CA GLN A 107 -11.30 17.72 19.29
C GLN A 107 -10.68 16.73 18.31
N VAL A 108 -10.46 17.21 17.08
CA VAL A 108 -9.79 16.50 15.99
C VAL A 108 -8.33 16.33 16.38
N TYR A 109 -8.04 15.37 17.25
CA TYR A 109 -6.68 14.96 17.51
C TYR A 109 -6.19 14.14 16.32
N PRO A 110 -4.99 14.45 15.79
CA PRO A 110 -4.41 13.65 14.71
C PRO A 110 -4.33 12.19 15.17
N ARG A 111 -4.89 11.31 14.35
CA ARG A 111 -4.99 9.87 14.59
C ARG A 111 -3.74 9.13 14.13
N SER A 112 -2.72 9.75 13.55
CA SER A 112 -1.43 9.08 13.37
C SER A 112 -0.28 10.07 13.53
N LEU A 113 0.89 9.55 13.96
CA LEU A 113 2.11 10.35 13.87
C LEU A 113 2.39 10.60 12.38
N PRO A 114 2.51 11.86 11.92
CA PRO A 114 2.72 12.22 10.52
C PRO A 114 3.94 11.50 9.91
N PHE A 115 4.87 11.05 10.75
CA PHE A 115 5.99 10.19 10.42
C PHE A 115 5.60 8.93 9.60
N PHE A 116 4.42 8.35 9.82
CA PHE A 116 3.98 7.15 9.11
C PHE A 116 3.13 7.44 7.86
N ALA A 117 2.78 8.70 7.58
CA ALA A 117 1.94 9.02 6.42
C ALA A 117 2.56 8.59 5.08
N CYS A 118 3.89 8.64 4.98
CA CYS A 118 4.62 8.09 3.83
C CYS A 118 4.44 6.56 3.73
N ALA A 119 4.43 5.84 4.86
CA ALA A 119 4.18 4.40 4.87
C ALA A 119 2.77 4.05 4.36
N ALA A 120 1.76 4.82 4.78
CA ALA A 120 0.40 4.69 4.26
C ALA A 120 0.35 4.95 2.74
N MET A 121 0.88 6.08 2.29
CA MET A 121 0.93 6.45 0.87
C MET A 121 1.60 5.36 0.02
N GLN A 122 2.78 4.89 0.43
CA GLN A 122 3.51 3.85 -0.29
C GLN A 122 2.78 2.50 -0.29
N SER A 123 2.11 2.16 0.81
CA SER A 123 1.30 0.95 0.89
C SER A 123 0.07 1.04 -0.02
N SER A 124 -0.60 2.20 -0.08
CA SER A 124 -1.72 2.44 -0.98
C SER A 124 -1.32 2.26 -2.45
N TYR A 125 -0.16 2.79 -2.88
CA TYR A 125 0.29 2.57 -4.26
C TYR A 125 0.58 1.11 -4.57
N VAL A 126 1.17 0.37 -3.64
CA VAL A 126 1.38 -1.07 -3.80
C VAL A 126 0.05 -1.80 -3.99
N LEU A 127 -0.96 -1.49 -3.18
CA LEU A 127 -2.28 -2.09 -3.30
C LEU A 127 -2.96 -1.70 -4.63
N LEU A 128 -2.85 -0.45 -5.06
CA LEU A 128 -3.37 0.01 -6.36
C LEU A 128 -2.70 -0.72 -7.54
N MET A 129 -1.38 -0.86 -7.52
CA MET A 129 -0.63 -1.57 -8.57
C MET A 129 -1.01 -3.05 -8.65
N LEU A 130 -1.16 -3.71 -7.49
CA LEU A 130 -1.57 -5.11 -7.45
C LEU A 130 -3.04 -5.30 -7.80
N HIS A 131 -3.92 -4.37 -7.40
CA HIS A 131 -5.32 -4.35 -7.78
C HIS A 131 -5.45 -4.31 -9.30
N HIS A 132 -4.76 -3.38 -9.96
CA HIS A 132 -4.73 -3.30 -11.41
C HIS A 132 -4.23 -4.59 -12.08
N ARG A 133 -3.19 -5.22 -11.51
CA ARG A 133 -2.66 -6.49 -12.04
C ARG A 133 -3.68 -7.63 -11.93
N VAL A 134 -4.35 -7.77 -10.79
CA VAL A 134 -5.38 -8.80 -10.58
C VAL A 134 -6.61 -8.52 -11.45
N GLN A 135 -7.06 -7.28 -11.55
CA GLN A 135 -8.17 -6.88 -12.44
C GLN A 135 -7.86 -7.15 -13.91
N ALA A 136 -6.64 -6.86 -14.38
CA ALA A 136 -6.23 -7.18 -15.74
C ALA A 136 -6.22 -8.70 -15.99
N ALA A 137 -5.82 -9.49 -14.99
CA ALA A 137 -5.85 -10.96 -15.08
C ALA A 137 -7.29 -11.51 -15.09
N LEU A 138 -8.21 -10.93 -14.32
CA LEU A 138 -9.64 -11.25 -14.35
C LEU A 138 -10.26 -10.95 -15.72
N LYS A 139 -10.06 -9.74 -16.24
CA LYS A 139 -10.62 -9.30 -17.54
C LYS A 139 -10.05 -10.08 -18.74
N SER A 140 -8.85 -10.63 -18.60
CA SER A 140 -8.18 -11.40 -19.67
C SER A 140 -8.29 -12.92 -19.49
N GLU A 141 -9.01 -13.40 -18.48
CA GLU A 141 -9.16 -14.82 -18.11
C GLU A 141 -7.81 -15.54 -17.91
N ARG A 142 -6.81 -14.82 -17.41
CA ARG A 142 -5.43 -15.31 -17.18
C ARG A 142 -5.03 -15.26 -15.71
N LEU A 143 -5.93 -15.72 -14.83
CA LEU A 143 -5.72 -15.74 -13.37
C LEU A 143 -4.49 -16.56 -12.94
N SER A 144 -4.07 -17.54 -13.73
CA SER A 144 -2.82 -18.29 -13.52
C SER A 144 -1.59 -17.39 -13.37
N THR A 145 -1.58 -16.22 -14.00
CA THR A 145 -0.50 -15.23 -13.86
C THR A 145 -0.45 -14.58 -12.48
N CYS A 146 -1.56 -14.58 -11.74
CA CYS A 146 -1.70 -13.96 -10.42
C CYS A 146 -1.94 -14.98 -9.28
N HIS A 147 -1.90 -16.28 -9.57
CA HIS A 147 -2.14 -17.36 -8.61
C HIS A 147 -1.28 -17.25 -7.35
N PHE A 148 -0.05 -16.76 -7.50
CA PHE A 148 0.88 -16.54 -6.39
C PHE A 148 0.45 -15.47 -5.38
N LEU A 149 -0.48 -14.58 -5.75
CA LEU A 149 -1.09 -13.59 -4.87
C LEU A 149 -2.27 -14.18 -4.08
N LEU A 150 -2.87 -15.25 -4.59
CA LEU A 150 -4.01 -15.93 -4.00
C LEU A 150 -3.55 -16.94 -2.95
N ASN A 151 -4.33 -17.11 -1.88
CA ASN A 151 -3.95 -18.00 -0.78
C ASN A 151 -4.42 -19.44 -1.05
N ARG A 152 -3.67 -20.17 -1.89
CA ARG A 152 -3.98 -21.55 -2.34
C ARG A 152 -5.34 -21.66 -3.04
N PRO A 153 -5.50 -21.00 -4.20
CA PRO A 153 -6.76 -21.07 -4.92
C PRO A 153 -6.97 -22.48 -5.50
N GLU A 154 -8.17 -23.02 -5.32
CA GLU A 154 -8.62 -24.22 -6.04
C GLU A 154 -9.15 -23.79 -7.41
N HIS A 155 -9.11 -24.68 -8.42
CA HIS A 155 -9.54 -24.33 -9.79
C HIS A 155 -10.97 -23.79 -9.88
N GLU A 156 -11.83 -24.14 -8.93
CA GLU A 156 -13.22 -23.68 -8.87
C GLU A 156 -13.37 -22.33 -8.15
N THR A 157 -12.42 -21.96 -7.27
CA THR A 157 -12.51 -20.75 -6.43
C THR A 157 -11.63 -19.60 -6.90
N GLU A 158 -10.78 -19.79 -7.93
CA GLU A 158 -9.78 -18.79 -8.34
C GLU A 158 -10.37 -17.40 -8.59
N HIS A 159 -11.55 -17.34 -9.23
CA HIS A 159 -12.24 -16.08 -9.52
C HIS A 159 -12.75 -15.42 -8.23
N GLN A 160 -13.41 -16.19 -7.37
CA GLN A 160 -13.92 -15.70 -6.10
C GLN A 160 -12.80 -15.25 -5.15
N ASP A 161 -11.69 -15.97 -5.13
CA ASP A 161 -10.52 -15.63 -4.32
C ASP A 161 -9.84 -14.35 -4.85
N ALA A 162 -9.81 -14.16 -6.17
CA ALA A 162 -9.31 -12.94 -6.79
C ALA A 162 -10.21 -11.73 -6.48
N GLU A 163 -11.53 -11.86 -6.57
CA GLU A 163 -12.49 -10.81 -6.19
C GLU A 163 -12.36 -10.44 -4.71
N ARG A 164 -12.30 -11.44 -3.82
CA ARG A 164 -12.06 -11.22 -2.39
C ARG A 164 -10.74 -10.49 -2.15
N LEU A 165 -9.69 -10.83 -2.90
CA LEU A 165 -8.40 -10.17 -2.79
C LEU A 165 -8.48 -8.71 -3.24
N THR A 166 -9.19 -8.41 -4.34
CA THR A 166 -9.38 -7.03 -4.81
C THR A 166 -10.18 -6.20 -3.82
N ASP A 167 -11.22 -6.78 -3.21
CA ASP A 167 -11.99 -6.13 -2.14
C ASP A 167 -11.13 -5.82 -0.92
N GLU A 168 -10.27 -6.77 -0.50
CA GLU A 168 -9.36 -6.55 0.62
C GLU A 168 -8.35 -5.44 0.32
N MET A 169 -7.83 -5.38 -0.91
CA MET A 169 -6.95 -4.29 -1.36
C MET A 169 -7.67 -2.94 -1.30
N GLN A 170 -8.89 -2.86 -1.85
CA GLN A 170 -9.69 -1.64 -1.86
C GLN A 170 -9.98 -1.15 -0.45
N PHE A 171 -10.50 -2.02 0.41
CA PHE A 171 -10.77 -1.71 1.82
C PHE A 171 -9.50 -1.25 2.55
N GLY A 172 -8.35 -1.86 2.25
CA GLY A 172 -7.05 -1.45 2.79
C GLY A 172 -6.67 -0.03 2.39
N ILE A 173 -6.87 0.35 1.12
CA ILE A 173 -6.59 1.69 0.60
C ILE A 173 -7.53 2.72 1.25
N GLU A 174 -8.83 2.44 1.32
CA GLU A 174 -9.83 3.31 1.94
C GLU A 174 -9.52 3.57 3.41
N SER A 175 -9.12 2.53 4.16
CA SER A 175 -8.72 2.69 5.56
C SER A 175 -7.50 3.60 5.73
N MET A 176 -6.52 3.52 4.82
CA MET A 176 -5.35 4.39 4.85
C MET A 176 -5.69 5.82 4.42
N LEU A 177 -6.53 6.00 3.40
CA LEU A 177 -7.04 7.30 2.97
C LEU A 177 -7.81 8.00 4.08
N PHE A 178 -8.68 7.28 4.77
CA PHE A 178 -9.41 7.81 5.93
C PHE A 178 -8.45 8.31 7.01
N SER A 179 -7.43 7.52 7.36
CA SER A 179 -6.41 7.94 8.33
C SER A 179 -5.64 9.17 7.85
N LEU A 180 -5.21 9.22 6.59
CA LEU A 180 -4.49 10.37 6.03
C LEU A 180 -5.36 11.64 6.02
N LYS A 181 -6.66 11.52 5.73
CA LYS A 181 -7.63 12.62 5.81
C LYS A 181 -7.83 13.12 7.24
N SER A 182 -7.79 12.23 8.23
CA SER A 182 -7.89 12.63 9.64
C SER A 182 -6.68 13.41 10.17
N ASP A 183 -5.54 13.35 9.46
CA ASP A 183 -4.28 14.01 9.83
C ASP A 183 -3.95 15.23 8.95
N MET A 184 -4.94 15.80 8.27
CA MET A 184 -4.76 16.96 7.36
C MET A 184 -4.28 18.24 8.05
N VAL A 185 -4.28 18.28 9.39
CA VAL A 185 -3.62 19.35 10.17
C VAL A 185 -2.14 19.50 9.80
N PHE A 186 -1.50 18.41 9.37
CA PHE A 186 -0.16 18.46 8.79
C PHE A 186 -0.26 18.65 7.28
N GLU A 187 0.10 19.83 6.78
CA GLU A 187 -0.03 20.19 5.36
C GLU A 187 0.59 19.16 4.41
N GLY A 188 1.78 18.64 4.75
CA GLY A 188 2.46 17.59 4.00
C GLY A 188 1.64 16.30 3.90
N VAL A 189 0.91 15.93 4.96
CA VAL A 189 -0.02 14.80 4.97
C VAL A 189 -1.25 15.07 4.13
N GLY A 190 -1.76 16.31 4.14
CA GLY A 190 -2.83 16.74 3.25
C GLY A 190 -2.48 16.57 1.77
N LYS A 191 -1.24 16.89 1.36
CA LYS A 191 -0.77 16.64 -0.01
C LYS A 191 -0.73 15.15 -0.33
N MET A 192 -0.15 14.32 0.54
CA MET A 192 -0.09 12.87 0.36
C MET A 192 -1.50 12.25 0.23
N SER A 193 -2.45 12.68 1.07
CA SER A 193 -3.84 12.24 1.03
C SER A 193 -4.48 12.50 -0.34
N ARG A 194 -4.34 13.72 -0.87
CA ARG A 194 -4.88 14.09 -2.20
C ARG A 194 -4.25 13.30 -3.34
N GLU A 195 -2.95 13.01 -3.27
CA GLU A 195 -2.28 12.22 -4.31
C GLU A 195 -2.74 10.76 -4.32
N VAL A 196 -2.93 10.16 -3.14
CA VAL A 196 -3.49 8.81 -3.03
C VAL A 196 -4.94 8.78 -3.51
N GLU A 197 -5.74 9.78 -3.12
CA GLU A 197 -7.15 9.90 -3.53
C GLU A 197 -7.28 10.02 -5.05
N ALA A 198 -6.47 10.87 -5.69
CA ALA A 198 -6.46 11.01 -7.14
C ALA A 198 -6.07 9.69 -7.85
N ALA A 199 -5.10 8.96 -7.32
CA ALA A 199 -4.71 7.65 -7.85
C ALA A 199 -5.83 6.61 -7.66
N TYR A 200 -6.50 6.63 -6.51
CA TYR A 200 -7.66 5.78 -6.22
C TYR A 200 -8.80 6.04 -7.20
N GLN A 201 -9.20 7.29 -7.37
CA GLN A 201 -10.25 7.67 -8.32
C GLN A 201 -9.89 7.29 -9.76
N SER A 202 -8.62 7.44 -10.16
CA SER A 202 -8.18 7.01 -11.49
C SER A 202 -8.27 5.49 -11.71
N THR A 203 -8.21 4.71 -10.64
CA THR A 203 -8.23 3.24 -10.70
C THR A 203 -9.65 2.68 -10.63
N PHE A 204 -10.51 3.25 -9.79
CA PHE A 204 -11.83 2.70 -9.48
C PHE A 204 -13.01 3.48 -10.10
N CYS A 205 -12.84 4.75 -10.44
CA CYS A 205 -13.95 5.58 -10.95
C CYS A 205 -14.08 5.54 -12.49
N PHE A 206 -13.01 5.20 -13.21
CA PHE A 206 -13.03 5.02 -14.67
C PHE A 206 -13.47 3.62 -15.13
N GLU A 207 -13.77 2.70 -14.22
CA GLU A 207 -14.29 1.37 -14.60
C GLU A 207 -15.81 1.37 -14.90
N PHE A 208 -16.49 2.51 -14.77
CA PHE A 208 -17.94 2.68 -14.96
C PHE A 208 -18.33 3.74 -16.01
N SER A 209 -17.49 4.03 -17.02
CA SER A 209 -17.86 4.89 -18.16
C SER A 209 -17.65 4.20 -19.51
#